data_AF-A0A2S5CE92-F1
#
_entry.id   AF-A0A2S5CE92-F1
#
_cell.length_a   1.000
_cell.length_b   1.000
_cell.length_c   1.000
_cell.angle_alpha   90.00
_cell.angle_beta   90.00
_cell.angle_gamma   90.00
#
_symmetry.space_group_name_H-M   'P 1'
#
loop_
_entity.id
_entity.type
_entity.pdbx_description
1 polymer ?
#
loop_
_entity_poly.entity_id
_entity_poly.type
_entity_poly.pdbx_seq_one_letter_code
_entity_poly.pdbx_strand_id
1 'polypeptide(L)' 'MPSRDYPDKRVARGTAKDADLKMLSARIQSALVEYVRATAYETRLSKQEIVAEALELHRRSRMVGPATE' A
#
# COMPACT_ATOMS: atom_id res chain seq x y z
N MET A 1 -14.86 -22.66 33.46
CA MET A 1 -14.07 -22.74 32.21
C MET A 1 -14.48 -21.55 31.34
N PRO A 2 -13.57 -20.62 30.97
CA PRO A 2 -13.97 -19.51 30.10
C PRO A 2 -14.33 -20.05 28.73
N SER A 3 -15.52 -19.71 28.24
CA SER A 3 -15.97 -20.05 26.89
C SER A 3 -15.01 -19.44 25.88
N ARG A 4 -14.36 -20.28 25.06
CA ARG A 4 -13.59 -19.81 23.90
C ARG A 4 -14.61 -19.23 22.93
N ASP A 5 -14.63 -17.91 22.79
CA ASP A 5 -15.30 -17.22 21.68
C ASP A 5 -14.64 -17.66 20.38
N TYR A 6 -15.19 -18.73 19.80
CA TYR A 6 -14.88 -19.09 18.44
C TYR A 6 -15.78 -18.26 17.52
N PRO A 7 -15.21 -17.57 16.52
CA PRO A 7 -16.01 -16.82 15.58
C PRO A 7 -16.94 -17.77 14.84
N ASP A 8 -18.25 -17.54 15.00
CA ASP A 8 -19.35 -18.35 14.46
C ASP A 8 -19.33 -18.39 12.91
N LYS A 9 -18.67 -17.41 12.30
CA LYS A 9 -18.49 -17.32 10.85
C LYS A 9 -17.04 -17.56 10.49
N ARG A 10 -16.78 -18.74 9.89
CA ARG A 10 -15.52 -19.02 9.21
C ARG A 10 -15.48 -18.22 7.91
N VAL A 11 -14.67 -17.16 7.86
CA VAL A 11 -14.37 -16.47 6.60
C VAL A 11 -13.61 -17.45 5.70
N ALA A 12 -14.06 -17.63 4.46
CA ALA A 12 -13.41 -18.52 3.51
C ALA A 12 -11.96 -18.04 3.27
N ARG A 13 -11.00 -18.96 3.38
CA ARG A 13 -9.59 -18.68 3.11
C ARG A 13 -9.47 -18.27 1.63
N GLY A 14 -9.20 -16.98 1.38
CA GLY A 14 -9.14 -16.41 0.02
C GLY A 14 -10.09 -15.25 -0.26
N THR A 15 -11.01 -14.90 0.66
CA THR A 15 -11.79 -13.65 0.54
C THR A 15 -11.13 -12.47 1.26
N ALA A 16 -9.80 -12.47 1.36
CA ALA A 16 -9.07 -11.28 1.79
C ALA A 16 -9.24 -10.22 0.71
N LYS A 17 -9.40 -8.94 1.08
CA LYS A 17 -9.52 -7.80 0.15
C LYS A 17 -8.40 -7.74 -0.91
N ASP A 18 -7.34 -8.49 -0.68
CA ASP A 18 -6.08 -8.49 -1.43
C ASP A 18 -5.89 -9.71 -2.35
N ALA A 19 -6.90 -10.56 -2.52
CA ALA A 19 -6.76 -11.84 -3.24
C ALA A 19 -6.33 -11.70 -4.71
N ASP A 20 -6.68 -10.58 -5.36
CA ASP A 20 -6.29 -10.26 -6.74
C ASP A 20 -5.10 -9.28 -6.83
N LEU A 21 -4.47 -8.92 -5.71
CA LEU A 21 -3.35 -7.99 -5.74
C LEU A 21 -2.10 -8.65 -6.36
N LYS A 22 -1.58 -8.02 -7.42
CA LYS A 22 -0.29 -8.36 -7.98
C LYS A 22 0.82 -7.68 -7.20
N MET A 23 1.62 -8.47 -6.50
CA MET A 23 2.81 -7.98 -5.80
C MET A 23 3.87 -7.52 -6.82
N LEU A 24 4.27 -6.27 -6.71
CA LEU A 24 5.34 -5.68 -7.52
C LEU A 24 6.61 -5.56 -6.69
N SER A 25 7.75 -5.89 -7.30
CA SER A 25 9.07 -5.64 -6.74
C SER A 25 9.86 -4.74 -7.69
N ALA A 26 10.57 -3.78 -7.12
CA ALA A 26 11.42 -2.86 -7.87
C ALA A 26 12.70 -2.61 -7.08
N ARG A 27 13.82 -2.47 -7.79
CA ARG A 27 15.07 -2.00 -7.19
C ARG A 27 15.01 -0.48 -7.11
N ILE A 28 15.19 0.05 -5.92
CA ILE A 28 15.22 1.49 -5.66
C ILE A 28 16.47 1.86 -4.88
N GLN A 29 16.83 3.14 -4.90
CA GLN A 29 17.97 3.65 -4.15
C GLN A 29 17.75 3.47 -2.64
N SER A 30 18.83 3.18 -1.91
CA SER A 30 18.79 2.98 -0.45
C SER A 30 18.22 4.19 0.30
N ALA A 31 18.56 5.40 -0.11
CA ALA A 31 18.04 6.63 0.48
C ALA A 31 16.50 6.72 0.39
N LEU A 32 15.91 6.29 -0.74
CA LEU A 32 14.46 6.27 -0.90
C LEU A 32 13.79 5.24 0.01
N VAL A 33 14.44 4.10 0.26
CA VAL A 33 13.95 3.08 1.21
C VAL A 33 13.87 3.67 2.62
N GLU A 34 14.91 4.36 3.06
CA GLU A 34 14.93 4.96 4.41
C GLU A 34 13.91 6.09 4.55
N TYR A 35 13.74 6.91 3.50
CA TYR A 35 12.68 7.91 3.47
C TYR A 35 11.29 7.28 3.65
N VAL A 36 10.95 6.26 2.86
CA VAL A 36 9.65 5.58 2.96
C VAL A 36 9.45 4.94 4.34
N ARG A 37 10.51 4.42 4.96
CA ARG A 37 10.44 3.89 6.33
C ARG A 37 10.14 4.97 7.36
N ALA A 38 10.80 6.12 7.30
CA ALA A 38 10.55 7.25 8.19
C ALA A 38 9.11 7.76 8.02
N THR A 39 8.66 7.95 6.78
CA THR A 39 7.28 8.38 6.48
C THR A 39 6.25 7.38 7.00
N ALA A 40 6.48 6.08 6.85
CA ALA A 40 5.57 5.06 7.39
C ALA A 40 5.48 5.12 8.92
N TYR A 41 6.60 5.40 9.59
CA TYR A 41 6.62 5.57 11.04
C TYR A 41 5.80 6.79 11.49
N GLU A 42 5.97 7.92 10.81
CA GLU A 42 5.30 9.19 11.12
C GLU A 42 3.80 9.16 10.81
N THR A 43 3.44 8.64 9.65
CA THR A 43 2.05 8.66 9.13
C THR A 43 1.21 7.48 9.59
N ARG A 44 1.83 6.44 10.17
CA ARG A 44 1.20 5.16 10.52
C ARG A 44 0.58 4.41 9.33
N LEU A 45 0.97 4.78 8.11
CA LEU A 45 0.60 4.09 6.89
C LEU A 45 1.59 2.97 6.56
N SER A 46 1.15 1.97 5.81
CA SER A 46 2.05 0.94 5.30
C SER A 46 2.97 1.52 4.23
N LYS A 47 4.18 0.94 4.12
CA LYS A 47 5.12 1.28 3.05
C LYS A 47 4.53 1.10 1.65
N GLN A 48 3.60 0.15 1.50
CA GLN A 48 2.94 -0.13 0.22
C GLN A 48 1.92 0.96 -0.12
N GLU A 49 1.12 1.42 0.84
CA GLU A 49 0.17 2.52 0.66
C GLU A 49 0.89 3.80 0.25
N ILE A 50 1.99 4.14 0.92
CA ILE A 50 2.80 5.33 0.60
C ILE A 50 3.32 5.27 -0.84
N VAL A 51 3.85 4.12 -1.26
CA VAL A 51 4.37 3.95 -2.63
C VAL A 51 3.24 3.97 -3.65
N ALA A 52 2.10 3.34 -3.37
CA ALA A 52 0.93 3.35 -4.24
C ALA A 52 0.39 4.78 -4.43
N GLU A 53 0.27 5.56 -3.36
CA GLU A 53 -0.15 6.96 -3.40
C GLU A 53 0.83 7.82 -4.22
N ALA A 54 2.14 7.68 -3.98
CA ALA A 54 3.15 8.40 -4.75
C ALA A 54 3.08 8.08 -6.25
N LEU A 55 2.83 6.82 -6.62
CA LEU A 55 2.65 6.41 -8.01
C LEU A 55 1.38 7.00 -8.63
N GLU A 56 0.27 7.06 -7.89
CA GLU A 56 -0.96 7.72 -8.34
C GLU A 56 -0.75 9.22 -8.55
N LEU A 57 -0.10 9.91 -7.60
CA LEU A 57 0.24 11.33 -7.73
C LEU A 57 1.13 11.58 -8.96
N HIS A 58 2.11 10.72 -9.19
CA HIS A 58 2.98 10.80 -10.37
C HIS A 58 2.22 10.60 -11.68
N ARG A 59 1.27 9.64 -11.74
CA ARG A 59 0.40 9.45 -12.91
C ARG A 59 -0.46 10.68 -13.16
N ARG A 60 -1.09 11.23 -12.12
CA ARG A 60 -1.92 12.44 -12.23
C ARG A 60 -1.11 13.64 -12.70
N SER A 61 0.08 13.85 -12.15
CA SER A 61 0.98 14.93 -12.57
C SER A 61 1.36 14.83 -14.05
N ARG A 62 1.61 13.61 -14.55
CA ARG A 62 1.89 13.36 -15.98
C ARG A 62 0.69 13.57 -16.89
N MET A 63 -0.53 13.32 -16.41
CA MET A 63 -1.75 13.59 -17.17
C MET A 63 -2.09 15.08 -17.22
N VAL A 64 -1.48 15.89 -16.34
CA VAL A 64 -1.81 17.32 -16.15
C VAL A 64 -0.74 18.26 -16.74
N GLY A 65 0.24 17.80 -17.53
CA GLY A 65 1.25 18.71 -18.13
C GLY A 65 1.68 18.40 -19.58
N PRO A 66 2.01 19.43 -20.41
CA PRO A 66 1.59 20.84 -20.39
C PRO A 66 0.51 21.09 -21.46
N ALA A 67 -0.54 21.86 -21.13
CA ALA A 67 -1.22 22.63 -22.16
C ALA A 67 -0.19 23.62 -22.70
N THR A 68 0.34 23.30 -23.88
CA THR A 68 1.36 24.12 -24.55
C THR A 68 0.62 25.35 -25.09
N GLU A 69 1.06 26.54 -24.68
CA GLU A 69 0.75 27.80 -25.38
C GLU A 69 1.20 27.75 -26.84
#